data_AF-A0A8J6WQJ5-F1
#
_entry.id   AF-A0A8J6WQJ5-F1
#
_cell.length_a   1.000
_cell.length_b   1.000
_cell.length_c   1.000
_cell.angle_alpha   90.00
_cell.angle_beta   90.00
_cell.angle_gamma   90.00
#
_symmetry.space_group_name_H-M   'P 1'
#
loop_
_entity.id
_entity.type
_entity.pdbx_description
1 polymer ?
#
loop_
_entity_poly.entity_id
_entity_poly.type
_entity_poly.pdbx_seq_one_letter_code
_entity_poly.pdbx_strand_id
1 'polypeptide(L)' 'MKCPQCHSTHTAKNGYRRGRQCYQCKQCGRQFLESYRPWAYSDDIKQLCIKMYLNG' A
#
# COMPACT_ATOMS: atom_id res chain seq x y z
N MET A 1 -12.40 -4.27 -8.96
CA MET A 1 -11.24 -3.38 -8.75
C MET A 1 -10.84 -2.74 -10.06
N LYS A 2 -10.44 -1.46 -10.04
CA LYS A 2 -9.96 -0.74 -11.22
C LYS A 2 -8.45 -0.60 -11.13
N CYS A 3 -7.73 -0.94 -12.21
CA CYS A 3 -6.28 -0.81 -12.23
C CYS A 3 -5.89 0.67 -12.06
N PRO A 4 -5.00 1.01 -11.11
CA PRO A 4 -4.58 2.41 -10.91
C PRO A 4 -3.66 2.94 -12.01
N GLN A 5 -3.16 2.08 -12.91
CA GLN A 5 -2.26 2.48 -14.01
C GLN A 5 -3.00 2.69 -15.33
N CYS A 6 -3.73 1.67 -15.79
CA CYS A 6 -4.40 1.71 -17.09
C CYS A 6 -5.92 1.84 -16.97
N HIS A 7 -6.45 1.99 -15.76
CA HIS A 7 -7.89 2.18 -15.51
C HIS A 7 -8.80 1.03 -15.98
N SER A 8 -8.25 -0.08 -16.45
CA SER A 8 -9.00 -1.28 -16.80
C SER A 8 -9.68 -1.90 -15.59
N THR A 9 -10.89 -2.43 -15.78
CA THR A 9 -11.61 -3.23 -14.80
C THR A 9 -11.28 -4.72 -14.89
N HIS A 10 -10.57 -5.15 -15.94
CA HIS A 10 -10.12 -6.53 -16.13
C HIS A 10 -9.01 -6.87 -15.14
N THR A 11 -9.42 -7.35 -13.97
CA THR A 11 -8.56 -7.62 -12.83
C THR A 11 -8.91 -8.97 -12.22
N ALA A 12 -7.90 -9.70 -11.74
CA ALA A 12 -8.07 -10.96 -11.04
C ALA A 12 -7.47 -10.87 -9.63
N LYS A 13 -8.05 -11.60 -8.68
CA LYS A 13 -7.45 -11.78 -7.35
C LYS A 13 -6.09 -12.47 -7.49
N ASN A 14 -5.08 -11.95 -6.80
CA ASN A 14 -3.69 -12.40 -6.89
C ASN A 14 -3.08 -12.58 -5.49
N GLY A 15 -3.73 -13.44 -4.68
CA GLY A 15 -3.32 -13.72 -3.31
C GLY A 15 -3.47 -12.53 -2.36
N TYR A 16 -2.79 -12.60 -1.21
CA TYR A 16 -2.84 -11.58 -0.17
C TYR A 16 -1.43 -11.10 0.17
N ARG A 17 -1.27 -9.80 0.44
CA ARG A 17 -0.06 -9.23 1.03
C ARG A 17 -0.41 -8.59 2.36
N ARG A 18 0.17 -9.11 3.45
CA ARG A 18 -0.04 -8.63 4.83
C ARG A 18 -1.53 -8.46 5.17
N GLY A 19 -2.29 -9.52 4.90
CA GLY A 19 -3.73 -9.60 5.19
C GLY A 19 -4.65 -8.85 4.21
N ARG A 20 -4.12 -8.19 3.18
CA ARG A 20 -4.93 -7.45 2.18
C ARG A 20 -4.96 -8.15 0.85
N GLN A 21 -6.12 -8.16 0.20
CA GLN A 21 -6.28 -8.74 -1.12
C GLN A 21 -5.40 -7.98 -2.13
N CYS A 22 -4.59 -8.72 -2.86
CA CYS A 22 -3.87 -8.24 -4.03
C CYS A 22 -4.68 -8.53 -5.29
N TYR A 23 -4.56 -7.68 -6.29
CA TYR A 23 -5.14 -7.84 -7.61
C TYR A 23 -4.05 -7.73 -8.66
N GLN A 24 -4.22 -8.45 -9.76
CA GLN A 24 -3.42 -8.29 -10.98
C GLN A 24 -4.31 -7.82 -12.12
N CYS A 25 -3.91 -6.76 -12.80
CA CYS A 25 -4.56 -6.32 -14.03
C CYS A 25 -4.20 -7.25 -15.17
N LYS A 26 -5.20 -7.79 -15.87
CA LYS A 26 -5.00 -8.65 -17.04
C LYS A 26 -4.61 -7.89 -18.30
N GLN A 27 -4.84 -6.57 -18.33
CA GLN A 27 -4.53 -5.73 -19.49
C GLN A 27 -3.10 -5.17 -19.48
N CYS A 28 -2.61 -4.69 -18.33
CA CYS A 28 -1.26 -4.12 -18.22
C CYS A 28 -0.30 -4.92 -17.31
N GLY A 29 -0.77 -6.03 -16.73
CA GLY A 29 0.04 -6.87 -15.84
C GLY A 29 0.28 -6.32 -14.43
N ARG A 30 -0.03 -5.04 -14.17
CA ARG A 30 0.22 -4.40 -12.86
C ARG A 30 -0.46 -5.15 -11.71
N GLN A 31 0.30 -5.37 -10.64
CA GLN A 31 -0.21 -5.84 -9.36
C GLN A 31 -0.46 -4.66 -8.41
N PHE A 32 -1.56 -4.68 -7.68
CA PHE A 32 -1.94 -3.60 -6.75
C PHE A 32 -2.83 -4.13 -5.62
N LEU A 33 -2.86 -3.39 -4.51
CA LEU A 33 -3.66 -3.75 -3.33
C LEU A 33 -5.10 -3.26 -3.47
N GLU A 34 -6.02 -3.95 -2.78
CA GLU A 34 -7.41 -3.51 -2.63
C GLU A 34 -7.52 -2.12 -1.99
N SER A 35 -6.71 -1.88 -0.96
CA SER A 35 -6.62 -0.59 -0.28
C SER A 35 -5.17 -0.26 0.07
N TYR A 36 -4.74 0.91 -0.39
CA TYR A 36 -3.50 1.53 0.07
C TYR A 36 -3.80 2.19 1.41
N ARG A 37 -3.11 1.75 2.45
CA ARG A 37 -3.00 2.53 3.69
C ARG A 37 -1.54 2.89 3.84
N PRO A 38 -1.20 4.13 4.20
CA PRO A 38 0.16 4.49 4.51
C PRO A 38 0.64 3.62 5.68
N TRP A 39 1.73 2.87 5.49
CA TRP A 39 2.53 2.39 6.62
C TRP A 39 3.44 3.52 7.07
N ALA A 40 2.82 4.58 7.55
CA ALA A 40 3.54 5.60 8.27
C ALA A 40 3.28 5.36 9.75
N TYR A 41 4.33 5.48 10.56
CA TYR A 41 4.14 5.75 11.98
C TYR A 41 3.30 7.03 12.13
N SER A 42 2.52 7.12 13.22
CA SER A 42 1.84 8.37 13.53
C SER A 42 2.89 9.48 13.67
N ASP A 43 2.46 10.71 13.41
CA ASP A 43 3.36 11.85 13.54
C ASP A 43 3.92 11.95 14.96
N ASP A 44 3.14 11.61 16.00
CA ASP A 44 3.61 11.57 17.38
C ASP A 44 4.82 10.64 17.58
N ILE A 45 4.81 9.45 16.97
CA ILE A 45 5.93 8.50 17.05
C ILE A 45 7.14 9.05 16.28
N LYS A 46 6.93 9.67 15.12
CA LYS A 46 8.04 10.31 14.38
C LYS A 46 8.67 11.44 15.20
N GLN A 47 7.84 12.29 15.81
CA GLN A 47 8.31 13.38 16.67
C GLN A 47 9.02 12.85 17.91
N LEU A 48 8.54 11.76 18.51
CA LEU A 48 9.20 11.10 19.62
C LEU A 48 10.60 10.60 19.24
N CYS A 49 10.73 9.91 18.09
CA CYS A 49 12.03 9.45 17.59
C CYS A 49 13.00 10.62 17.39
N ILE A 50 12.54 11.74 16.82
CA ILE A 50 13.35 12.95 16.63
C ILE A 50 13.81 13.49 18.00
N LYS A 51 12.91 13.62 18.97
CA LYS A 51 13.25 14.09 20.32
C LYS A 51 14.27 13.20 21.01
N MET A 52 14.10 11.87 20.94
CA MET A 52 15.05 10.93 21.54
C MET A 52 16.43 11.07 20.91
N TYR A 53 16.50 11.13 19.57
CA TYR A 53 17.77 11.30 18.85
C TYR A 53 18.53 12.58 19.24
N LEU A 54 17.80 13.68 19.43
CA LEU A 54 18.39 14.97 19.81
C LEU A 54 18.86 15.02 21.28
N ASN A 55 18.31 14.17 22.15
CA ASN A 55 18.52 14.25 23.60
C ASN A 55 19.50 13.21 24.16
N GLY A 56 19.99 12.26 23.36
CA GLY A 56 21.12 11.36 23.72
C GLY A 56 20.81 10.33 24.79
#